data_AF-A0A529Q1X4-F1
#
_entry.id   AF-A0A529Q1X4-F1
#
_cell.length_a   1.000
_cell.length_b   1.000
_cell.length_c   1.000
_cell.angle_alpha   90.00
_cell.angle_beta   90.00
_cell.angle_gamma   90.00
#
_symmetry.space_group_name_H-M   'P 1'
#
loop_
_entity.id
_entity.type
_entity.pdbx_description
1 polymer ?
#
loop_
_entity_poly.entity_id
_entity_poly.type
_entity_poly.pdbx_seq_one_letter_code
_entity_poly.pdbx_strand_id
1 'polypeptide(L)' 'MTEWLTREQALERLNIRPQTLYAYVSRGRIGMRPDDADPRRSQY' A
#
# COMPACT_ATOMS: atom_id res chain seq x y z
N MET A 1 14.12 -7.86 -4.15
CA MET A 1 12.80 -8.48 -3.95
C MET A 1 11.84 -7.36 -3.58
N THR A 2 10.84 -7.07 -4.41
CA THR A 2 9.82 -6.07 -4.07
C THR A 2 8.90 -6.71 -3.04
N GLU A 3 9.06 -6.30 -1.79
CA GLU A 3 8.24 -6.75 -0.67
C GLU A 3 6.94 -5.96 -0.70
N TRP A 4 5.83 -6.64 -0.94
CA TRP A 4 4.49 -6.06 -0.89
C TRP A 4 4.06 -5.98 0.57
N LEU A 5 3.70 -4.79 1.02
CA LEU A 5 3.33 -4.51 2.40
C LEU A 5 1.82 -4.39 2.52
N THR A 6 1.27 -4.77 3.67
CA THR A 6 -0.12 -4.42 3.96
C THR A 6 -0.23 -2.89 4.08
N ARG A 7 -1.46 -2.37 3.97
CA ARG A 7 -1.73 -0.95 4.21
C ARG A 7 -1.12 -0.47 5.53
N GLU A 8 -1.30 -1.22 6.60
CA GLU A 8 -0.84 -0.83 7.95
C GLU A 8 0.70 -0.79 8.01
N GLN A 9 1.36 -1.78 7.45
CA GLN A 9 2.82 -1.81 7.37
C GLN A 9 3.37 -0.67 6.51
N ALA A 10 2.73 -0.35 5.39
CA ALA A 10 3.14 0.76 4.53
C ALA A 10 3.01 2.11 5.26
N LEU A 11 1.95 2.30 6.04
CA LEU A 11 1.74 3.51 6.83
C LEU A 11 2.76 3.65 7.96
N GLU A 12 3.04 2.57 8.67
CA GLU A 12 4.03 2.55 9.76
C GLU A 12 5.44 2.80 9.22
N ARG A 13 5.84 2.08 8.16
CA ARG A 13 7.17 2.17 7.57
C ARG A 13 7.46 3.53 6.96
N LEU A 14 6.46 4.12 6.30
CA LEU A 14 6.61 5.45 5.67
C LEU A 14 6.29 6.59 6.66
N ASN A 15 5.73 6.27 7.82
CA ASN A 15 5.24 7.22 8.82
C ASN A 15 4.32 8.31 8.20
N ILE A 16 3.37 7.88 7.37
CA ILE A 16 2.42 8.76 6.68
C ILE A 16 0.97 8.44 7.04
N ARG A 17 0.09 9.39 6.76
CA ARG A 17 -1.36 9.19 6.89
C ARG A 17 -1.93 8.39 5.70
N PRO A 18 -3.05 7.66 5.88
CA PRO A 18 -3.73 6.92 4.81
C PRO A 18 -3.99 7.76 3.55
N GLN A 19 -4.42 9.01 3.73
CA GLN A 19 -4.63 9.95 2.62
C GLN A 19 -3.39 10.14 1.73
N THR A 20 -2.19 10.19 2.34
CA THR A 20 -0.93 10.39 1.62
C THR A 20 -0.53 9.11 0.89
N LEU A 21 -0.73 7.95 1.52
CA LEU A 21 -0.50 6.65 0.88
C LEU A 21 -1.37 6.51 -0.38
N TYR A 22 -2.68 6.80 -0.29
CA TYR A 22 -3.57 6.76 -1.44
C TYR A 22 -3.19 7.78 -2.52
N ALA A 23 -2.73 8.96 -2.14
CA ALA A 23 -2.26 9.95 -3.10
C ALA A 23 -0.98 9.49 -3.83
N TYR A 24 -0.09 8.76 -3.16
CA TYR A 24 1.10 8.18 -3.80
C TYR A 24 0.74 7.06 -4.78
N VAL A 25 -0.21 6.20 -4.41
CA VAL A 25 -0.72 5.16 -5.30
C VAL A 25 -1.40 5.77 -6.53
N SER A 26 -2.30 6.74 -6.34
CA SER A 26 -2.98 7.43 -7.43
C SER A 26 -2.03 8.16 -8.38
N ARG A 27 -0.87 8.62 -7.87
CA ARG A 27 0.18 9.26 -8.66
C ARG A 27 1.21 8.26 -9.22
N GLY A 28 1.02 6.95 -9.03
CA GLY A 28 1.91 5.90 -9.52
C GLY A 28 3.27 5.83 -8.81
N ARG A 29 3.43 6.46 -7.63
CA ARG A 29 4.68 6.42 -6.85
C ARG A 29 4.80 5.16 -5.99
N ILE A 30 3.68 4.56 -5.61
CA ILE A 30 3.60 3.31 -4.87
C ILE A 30 2.72 2.37 -5.69
N GLY A 31 3.17 1.12 -5.84
CA GLY A 31 2.39 0.09 -6.50
C GLY A 31 1.21 -0.31 -5.63
N MET A 32 0.13 -0.78 -6.24
CA MET A 32 -0.97 -1.38 -5.49
C MET A 32 -1.35 -2.67 -6.21
N ARG A 33 -1.53 -3.74 -5.45
CA ARG A 33 -2.10 -4.98 -5.94
C ARG A 33 -3.19 -5.50 -5.00
N PRO A 34 -4.21 -6.17 -5.51
CA PRO A 34 -5.09 -6.97 -4.67
C PRO A 34 -4.27 -8.06 -3.96
N ASP A 35 -4.63 -8.33 -2.72
CA ASP A 35 -4.08 -9.46 -1.96
C ASP A 35 -4.63 -10.78 -2.52
N ASP A 36 -3.77 -11.78 -2.67
CA ASP A 36 -4.11 -13.07 -3.28
C ASP A 36 -4.99 -13.93 -2.36
N ALA A 37 -4.86 -13.76 -1.04
CA ALA A 37 -5.61 -14.51 -0.04
C ALA A 37 -6.96 -13.84 0.30
N ASP A 38 -7.06 -12.51 0.19
CA ASP A 38 -8.31 -11.77 0.43
C ASP A 38 -8.49 -10.60 -0.55
N PRO A 39 -9.41 -10.69 -1.53
CA PRO A 39 -9.63 -9.62 -2.52
C PRO A 39 -10.18 -8.31 -1.92
N ARG A 40 -10.60 -8.30 -0.65
CA ARG A 40 -10.97 -7.06 0.07
C ARG A 40 -9.75 -6.32 0.61
N ARG A 41 -8.56 -6.93 0.57
CA ARG A 41 -7.30 -6.36 1.02
C ARG A 41 -6.44 -6.00 -0.19
N SER A 42 -5.61 -4.99 0.01
CA SER A 42 -4.64 -4.56 -1.00
C SER A 42 -3.27 -4.45 -0.35
N GLN A 43 -2.27 -4.84 -1.12
CA GLN A 43 -0.87 -4.70 -0.77
C GLN A 43 -0.26 -3.54 -1.55
N TYR A 44 0.74 -2.90 -0.95
CA TYR A 44 1.36 -1.65 -1.37
C TYR A 44 2.89 -1.79 -1.45
#